data_AF-A0A7X0P5I5-F1
#
_entry.id   AF-A0A7X0P5I5-F1
#
_cell.length_a   1.000
_cell.length_b   1.000
_cell.length_c   1.000
_cell.angle_alpha   90.00
_cell.angle_beta   90.00
_cell.angle_gamma   90.00
#
_symmetry.space_group_name_H-M   'P 1'
#
loop_
_entity.id
_entity.type
_entity.pdbx_description
1 polymer ?
#
loop_
_entity_poly.entity_id
_entity_poly.type
_entity_poly.pdbx_seq_one_letter_code
_entity_poly.pdbx_strand_id
1 'polypeptide(L)'
;MLGTGSDRGQFIYAATTATAAAAMLYEYPMARNIALMIGTMVSNPHSMELAAERWSSPEGGGEMDFEGIKQAVRTLRDECNEKEWWKGPACQAFNDSIDTLLTQLDTAGRYHQGVGQGMGSIATVYHWAAEVATVVATAMLAIGTWKLVTQVIPVVGVQIGIRGVVMGVLASLGEVMRGLLGKQLKSVAVLTALVAGVNFMCMSLGQFIEQSRPRPDFAPAALEYAGDESTGVGTLQPKNGGLPTMPSMPTTGTGGMSAFI
;
A
#
# COMPACT_ATOMS: atom_id res chain seq x y z
N MET A 1 -7.24 12.85 -19.80
CA MET A 1 -8.63 12.51 -20.13
C MET A 1 -9.27 12.06 -18.82
N LEU A 2 -10.19 12.85 -18.28
CA LEU A 2 -10.85 12.57 -17.01
C LEU A 2 -11.68 11.29 -17.14
N GLY A 3 -11.31 10.24 -16.41
CA GLY A 3 -12.15 9.06 -16.19
C GLY A 3 -13.41 9.52 -15.47
N THR A 4 -14.49 9.74 -16.22
CA THR A 4 -15.79 10.06 -15.63
C THR A 4 -16.22 8.91 -14.73
N GLY A 5 -16.93 9.17 -13.63
CA GLY A 5 -17.55 8.12 -12.78
C GLY A 5 -18.52 7.16 -13.51
N SER A 6 -18.60 7.25 -14.83
CA SER A 6 -19.25 6.36 -15.80
C SER A 6 -18.74 4.92 -15.74
N ASP A 7 -17.45 4.67 -15.51
CA ASP A 7 -16.88 3.32 -15.68
C ASP A 7 -17.42 2.28 -14.70
N ARG A 8 -17.65 2.68 -13.44
CA ARG A 8 -18.34 1.83 -12.47
C ARG A 8 -19.77 1.53 -12.93
N GLY A 9 -20.45 2.54 -13.47
CA GLY A 9 -21.76 2.40 -14.08
C GLY A 9 -21.75 1.43 -15.26
N GLN A 10 -20.72 1.49 -16.11
CA GLN A 10 -20.53 0.56 -17.23
C GLN A 10 -20.32 -0.87 -16.75
N PHE A 11 -19.50 -1.10 -15.71
CA PHE A 11 -19.35 -2.43 -15.13
C PHE A 11 -20.66 -2.97 -14.54
N ILE A 12 -21.41 -2.13 -13.82
CA ILE A 12 -22.72 -2.52 -13.26
C ILE A 12 -23.71 -2.82 -14.39
N TYR A 13 -23.74 -1.99 -15.43
CA TYR A 13 -24.57 -2.20 -16.61
C TYR A 13 -24.20 -3.50 -17.33
N ALA A 14 -22.91 -3.75 -17.57
CA ALA A 14 -22.42 -4.97 -18.18
C ALA A 14 -22.78 -6.20 -17.34
N ALA A 15 -22.58 -6.15 -16.02
CA ALA A 15 -22.88 -7.25 -15.11
C ALA A 15 -24.38 -7.58 -15.07
N THR A 16 -25.23 -6.55 -14.95
CA THR A 16 -26.69 -6.71 -14.96
C THR A 16 -27.19 -7.23 -16.30
N THR A 17 -26.70 -6.68 -17.41
CA THR A 17 -27.02 -7.10 -18.78
C THR A 17 -26.59 -8.54 -19.06
N ALA A 18 -25.36 -8.90 -18.69
CA ALA A 18 -24.86 -10.27 -18.85
C ALA A 18 -25.64 -11.27 -17.98
N THR A 19 -26.05 -10.88 -16.77
CA THR A 19 -26.89 -11.71 -15.89
C THR A 19 -28.27 -11.93 -16.50
N ALA A 20 -28.90 -10.88 -17.04
CA ALA A 20 -30.16 -10.99 -17.75
C ALA A 20 -30.04 -11.91 -19.00
N ALA A 21 -28.98 -11.73 -19.79
CA ALA A 21 -28.70 -12.58 -20.93
C ALA A 21 -28.46 -14.05 -20.52
N ALA A 22 -27.76 -14.29 -19.42
CA ALA A 22 -27.54 -15.63 -18.88
C ALA A 22 -28.85 -16.30 -18.42
N ALA A 23 -29.80 -15.54 -17.89
CA ALA A 23 -31.13 -16.04 -17.56
C ALA A 23 -31.91 -16.48 -18.81
N MET A 24 -31.85 -15.71 -19.91
CA MET A 24 -32.44 -16.10 -21.20
C MET A 24 -31.76 -17.34 -21.80
N LEU A 25 -30.46 -17.48 -21.55
CA LEU A 25 -29.60 -18.55 -22.05
C LEU A 25 -29.37 -19.66 -21.00
N TYR A 26 -30.32 -19.92 -20.10
CA TYR A 26 -30.15 -20.81 -18.95
C TYR A 26 -29.64 -22.23 -19.28
N GLU A 27 -29.96 -22.73 -20.48
CA GLU A 27 -29.50 -24.04 -20.99
C GLU A 27 -28.01 -24.08 -21.32
N TYR A 28 -27.34 -22.93 -21.40
CA TYR A 28 -25.93 -22.80 -21.75
C TYR A 28 -25.10 -22.39 -20.52
N PRO A 29 -24.39 -23.31 -19.86
CA PRO A 29 -23.63 -23.00 -18.65
C PRO A 29 -22.54 -21.94 -18.89
N MET A 30 -22.05 -21.84 -20.12
CA MET A 30 -21.04 -20.83 -20.48
C MET A 30 -21.56 -19.39 -20.34
N ALA A 31 -22.84 -19.14 -20.61
CA ALA A 31 -23.45 -17.82 -20.43
C ALA A 31 -23.40 -17.40 -18.95
N ARG A 32 -23.73 -18.32 -18.04
CA ARG A 32 -23.64 -18.08 -16.60
C ARG A 32 -22.20 -17.82 -16.16
N ASN A 33 -21.24 -18.59 -16.66
CA ASN A 33 -19.83 -18.37 -16.35
C ASN A 33 -19.34 -16.99 -16.80
N ILE A 34 -19.75 -16.54 -17.99
CA ILE A 34 -19.40 -15.20 -18.47
C ILE A 34 -20.02 -14.11 -17.59
N ALA A 35 -21.30 -14.24 -17.23
CA ALA A 35 -21.96 -13.30 -16.33
C ALA A 35 -21.25 -13.22 -14.96
N LEU A 36 -20.85 -14.37 -14.40
CA LEU A 36 -20.06 -14.42 -13.17
C LEU A 36 -18.70 -13.74 -13.33
N MET A 37 -17.96 -14.02 -14.41
CA MET A 37 -16.68 -13.37 -14.68
C MET A 37 -16.84 -11.84 -14.76
N ILE A 38 -17.82 -11.33 -15.51
CA ILE A 38 -18.11 -9.90 -15.58
C ILE A 38 -18.44 -9.34 -14.18
N GLY A 39 -19.28 -10.05 -13.41
CA GLY A 39 -19.65 -9.67 -12.05
C GLY A 39 -18.44 -9.56 -11.10
N THR A 40 -17.48 -10.48 -11.19
CA THR A 40 -16.26 -10.43 -10.36
C THR A 40 -15.29 -9.31 -10.75
N MET A 41 -15.41 -8.78 -11.97
CA MET A 41 -14.55 -7.70 -12.45
C MET A 41 -15.10 -6.30 -12.17
N VAL A 42 -16.29 -6.19 -11.57
CA VAL A 42 -16.89 -4.90 -11.21
C VAL A 42 -15.97 -4.16 -10.25
N SER A 43 -15.31 -3.13 -10.76
CA SER A 43 -14.41 -2.26 -10.01
C SER A 43 -14.80 -0.79 -10.21
N ASN A 44 -14.09 0.10 -9.52
CA ASN A 44 -14.24 1.54 -9.69
C ASN A 44 -12.90 2.15 -10.14
N PRO A 45 -12.62 2.17 -11.46
CA PRO A 45 -11.36 2.69 -12.01
C PRO A 45 -11.09 4.13 -11.59
N HIS A 46 -12.15 4.95 -11.55
CA HIS A 46 -12.06 6.34 -11.11
C HIS A 46 -11.57 6.47 -9.67
N SER A 47 -12.08 5.66 -8.74
CA SER A 47 -11.55 5.65 -7.37
C SER A 47 -10.12 5.13 -7.28
N MET A 48 -9.71 4.24 -8.18
CA MET A 48 -8.31 3.79 -8.26
C MET A 48 -7.39 4.90 -8.76
N GLU A 49 -7.82 5.68 -9.75
CA GLU A 49 -7.11 6.85 -10.26
C GLU A 49 -6.98 7.94 -9.19
N LEU A 50 -8.08 8.26 -8.48
CA LEU A 50 -8.04 9.19 -7.34
C LEU A 50 -7.13 8.70 -6.21
N ALA A 51 -7.13 7.40 -5.94
CA ALA A 51 -6.22 6.81 -4.95
C ALA A 51 -4.76 6.91 -5.42
N ALA A 52 -4.49 6.72 -6.72
CA ALA A 52 -3.16 6.90 -7.30
C ALA A 52 -2.70 8.36 -7.21
N GLU A 53 -3.59 9.31 -7.52
CA GLU A 53 -3.33 10.74 -7.43
C GLU A 53 -3.03 11.17 -5.99
N ARG A 54 -3.83 10.70 -5.02
CA ARG A 54 -3.58 10.93 -3.59
C ARG A 54 -2.33 10.26 -3.08
N TRP A 55 -1.95 9.12 -3.67
CA TRP A 55 -0.71 8.44 -3.34
C TRP A 55 0.49 9.25 -3.85
N SER A 56 0.45 9.77 -5.07
CA SER A 56 1.51 10.67 -5.59
C SER A 56 1.54 12.03 -4.89
N SER A 57 0.37 12.56 -4.54
CA SER A 57 0.15 13.92 -4.05
C SER A 57 -0.82 13.89 -2.85
N PRO A 58 -0.34 13.58 -1.64
CA PRO A 58 -1.19 13.51 -0.46
C PRO A 58 -1.93 14.83 -0.20
N GLU A 59 -3.21 14.75 0.19
CA GLU A 59 -4.03 15.92 0.54
C GLU A 59 -3.36 16.68 1.70
N GLY A 60 -2.89 17.90 1.41
CA GLY A 60 -1.94 18.64 2.25
C GLY A 60 -0.95 19.50 1.43
N GLY A 61 -0.88 19.26 0.11
CA GLY A 61 -0.27 20.18 -0.85
C GLY A 61 1.23 20.01 -1.08
N GLY A 62 1.83 18.92 -0.59
CA GLY A 62 3.21 18.56 -0.89
C GLY A 62 3.26 17.19 -1.55
N GLU A 63 3.94 17.09 -2.69
CA GLU A 63 4.50 15.80 -3.12
C GLU A 63 5.33 15.24 -1.96
N MET A 64 5.37 13.91 -1.82
CA MET A 64 6.23 13.29 -0.81
C MET A 64 7.69 13.61 -1.15
N ASP A 65 8.26 14.60 -0.48
CA ASP A 65 9.56 15.18 -0.81
C ASP A 65 10.72 14.34 -0.27
N PHE A 66 10.92 13.17 -0.89
CA PHE A 66 12.05 12.29 -0.58
C PHE A 66 13.39 12.99 -0.79
N GLU A 67 13.49 13.94 -1.73
CA GLU A 67 14.73 14.66 -2.00
C GLU A 67 15.02 15.68 -0.89
N GLY A 68 14.01 16.43 -0.44
CA GLY A 68 14.12 17.34 0.69
C GLY A 68 14.48 16.61 1.99
N ILE A 69 13.91 15.43 2.24
CA ILE A 69 14.30 14.59 3.38
C ILE A 69 15.75 14.12 3.23
N LYS A 70 16.14 13.61 2.07
CA LYS A 70 17.54 13.21 1.80
C LYS A 70 18.50 14.39 1.99
N GLN A 71 18.13 15.57 1.54
CA GLN A 71 18.93 16.78 1.68
C GLN A 71 19.05 17.22 3.14
N ALA A 72 17.95 17.23 3.89
CA ALA A 72 17.98 17.55 5.33
C ALA A 72 18.86 16.56 6.12
N VAL A 73 18.78 15.27 5.80
CA VAL A 73 19.62 14.22 6.42
C VAL A 73 21.11 14.41 6.07
N ARG A 74 21.43 14.75 4.82
CA ARG A 74 22.81 15.08 4.41
C ARG A 74 23.32 16.32 5.11
N THR A 75 22.54 17.39 5.16
CA THR A 75 22.90 18.63 5.87
C THR A 75 23.17 18.34 7.35
N LEU A 76 22.33 17.55 8.01
CA LEU A 76 22.55 17.16 9.41
C LEU A 76 23.86 16.38 9.59
N ARG A 77 24.15 15.44 8.68
CA ARG A 77 25.41 14.68 8.70
C ARG A 77 26.61 15.61 8.53
N ASP A 78 26.56 16.50 7.56
CA ASP A 78 27.64 17.41 7.22
C ASP A 78 27.87 18.43 8.37
N GLU A 79 26.81 18.94 8.99
CA GLU A 79 26.90 19.79 10.19
C GLU A 79 27.52 19.08 11.40
N CYS A 80 27.12 17.83 11.66
CA CYS A 80 27.70 17.02 12.74
C CYS A 80 29.19 16.77 12.53
N ASN A 81 29.60 16.54 11.28
CA ASN A 81 31.00 16.33 10.90
C ASN A 81 31.82 17.63 10.98
N GLU A 82 31.29 18.75 10.48
CA GLU A 82 31.97 20.05 10.48
C GLU A 82 32.19 20.59 11.89
N LYS A 83 31.18 20.48 12.76
CA LYS A 83 31.26 20.92 14.15
C LYS A 83 32.02 19.94 15.05
N GLU A 84 32.53 18.86 14.48
CA GLU A 84 33.22 17.76 15.16
C GLU A 84 32.48 17.25 16.40
N TRP A 85 31.15 17.27 16.40
CA TRP A 85 30.35 16.89 17.56
C TRP A 85 30.65 15.46 17.99
N TRP A 86 30.85 14.56 17.01
CA TRP A 86 31.15 13.15 17.22
C TRP A 86 32.51 12.83 16.58
N LYS A 87 33.39 12.11 17.30
CA LYS A 87 34.75 11.76 16.85
C LYS A 87 35.01 10.25 16.89
N GLY A 88 35.99 9.82 16.11
CA GLY A 88 36.48 8.44 16.12
C GLY A 88 35.45 7.42 15.57
N PRO A 89 35.44 6.18 16.08
CA PRO A 89 34.59 5.10 15.56
C PRO A 89 33.08 5.41 15.59
N ALA A 90 32.63 6.24 16.54
CA ALA A 90 31.22 6.64 16.64
C ALA A 90 30.78 7.54 15.48
N CYS A 91 31.66 8.42 15.00
CA CYS A 91 31.42 9.26 13.83
C CYS A 91 31.28 8.41 12.55
N GLN A 92 32.14 7.39 12.40
CA GLN A 92 32.06 6.46 11.28
C GLN A 92 30.74 5.66 11.30
N ALA A 93 30.37 5.09 12.45
CA ALA A 93 29.12 4.34 12.59
C ALA A 93 27.87 5.22 12.32
N PHE A 94 27.91 6.49 12.70
CA PHE A 94 26.87 7.46 12.37
C PHE A 94 26.79 7.71 10.86
N ASN A 95 27.92 8.02 10.21
CA ASN A 95 27.96 8.25 8.77
C ASN A 95 27.47 7.02 7.99
N ASP A 96 27.89 5.81 8.39
CA ASP A 96 27.44 4.55 7.78
C ASP A 96 25.92 4.35 7.96
N SER A 97 25.38 4.72 9.12
CA SER A 97 23.93 4.65 9.40
C SER A 97 23.15 5.66 8.56
N ILE A 98 23.68 6.87 8.38
CA ILE A 98 23.09 7.90 7.53
C ILE A 98 23.12 7.46 6.06
N ASP A 99 24.23 6.91 5.57
CA ASP A 99 24.34 6.43 4.20
C ASP A 99 23.38 5.26 3.92
N THR A 100 23.20 4.39 4.91
CA THR A 100 22.18 3.33 4.88
C THR A 100 20.77 3.92 4.81
N LEU A 101 20.45 4.90 5.66
CA LEU A 101 19.17 5.60 5.64
C LEU A 101 18.90 6.29 4.30
N LEU A 102 19.90 6.99 3.72
CA LEU A 102 19.79 7.63 2.41
C LEU A 102 19.50 6.62 1.30
N THR A 103 20.14 5.45 1.36
CA THR A 103 19.91 4.34 0.41
C THR A 103 18.49 3.77 0.54
N GLN A 104 18.01 3.62 1.78
CA GLN A 104 16.64 3.17 2.05
C GLN A 104 15.60 4.19 1.63
N LEU A 105 15.85 5.50 1.82
CA LEU A 105 14.99 6.58 1.34
C LEU A 105 14.92 6.62 -0.19
N ASP A 106 16.04 6.42 -0.89
CA ASP A 106 16.03 6.34 -2.36
C ASP A 106 15.22 5.14 -2.86
N THR A 107 15.41 3.99 -2.21
CA THR A 107 14.66 2.77 -2.49
C THR A 107 13.16 2.97 -2.23
N ALA A 108 12.80 3.57 -1.09
CA ALA A 108 11.42 3.90 -0.76
C ALA A 108 10.80 4.86 -1.78
N GLY A 109 11.52 5.87 -2.23
CA GLY A 109 11.07 6.80 -3.28
C GLY A 109 10.76 6.10 -4.59
N ARG A 110 11.63 5.16 -5.04
CA ARG A 110 11.39 4.35 -6.25
C ARG A 110 10.16 3.46 -6.11
N TYR A 111 9.97 2.81 -4.96
CA TYR A 111 8.79 1.99 -4.72
C TYR A 111 7.52 2.83 -4.64
N HIS A 112 7.56 3.97 -3.96
CA HIS A 112 6.44 4.90 -3.86
C HIS A 112 5.99 5.36 -5.25
N GLN A 113 6.94 5.78 -6.10
CA GLN A 113 6.65 6.16 -7.49
C GLN A 113 6.15 4.97 -8.31
N GLY A 114 6.75 3.79 -8.15
CA GLY A 114 6.34 2.57 -8.82
C GLY A 114 4.91 2.13 -8.47
N VAL A 115 4.50 2.27 -7.20
CA VAL A 115 3.12 2.02 -6.77
C VAL A 115 2.16 3.04 -7.38
N GLY A 116 2.50 4.33 -7.37
CA GLY A 116 1.67 5.37 -7.99
C GLY A 116 1.46 5.14 -9.50
N GLN A 117 2.54 4.87 -10.24
CA GLN A 117 2.46 4.54 -11.66
C GLN A 117 1.68 3.23 -11.92
N GLY A 118 1.91 2.22 -11.08
CA GLY A 118 1.21 0.94 -11.16
C GLY A 118 -0.30 1.08 -10.95
N MET A 119 -0.72 1.85 -9.96
CA MET A 119 -2.14 2.13 -9.69
C MET A 119 -2.80 2.86 -10.87
N GLY A 120 -2.12 3.85 -11.47
CA GLY A 120 -2.61 4.53 -12.67
C GLY A 120 -2.77 3.58 -13.87
N SER A 121 -1.78 2.74 -14.12
CA SER A 121 -1.85 1.73 -15.19
C SER A 121 -2.99 0.72 -14.98
N ILE A 122 -3.21 0.29 -13.73
CA ILE A 122 -4.31 -0.60 -13.35
C ILE A 122 -5.66 0.06 -13.63
N ALA A 123 -5.83 1.34 -13.29
CA ALA A 123 -7.06 2.06 -13.58
C ALA A 123 -7.37 2.06 -15.09
N THR A 124 -6.38 2.32 -15.95
CA THR A 124 -6.55 2.24 -17.41
C THR A 124 -6.91 0.83 -17.89
N VAL A 125 -6.28 -0.22 -17.34
CA VAL A 125 -6.60 -1.61 -17.68
C VAL A 125 -8.04 -1.95 -17.30
N TYR A 126 -8.51 -1.49 -16.14
CA TYR A 126 -9.90 -1.69 -15.72
C TYR A 126 -10.90 -0.89 -16.53
N HIS A 127 -10.56 0.33 -16.98
CA HIS A 127 -11.38 1.10 -17.90
C HIS A 127 -11.61 0.32 -19.21
N TRP A 128 -10.54 -0.16 -19.84
CA TRP A 128 -10.65 -0.96 -21.06
C TRP A 128 -11.40 -2.28 -20.82
N ALA A 129 -11.19 -2.92 -19.67
CA ALA A 129 -11.94 -4.12 -19.32
C ALA A 129 -13.45 -3.84 -19.15
N ALA A 130 -13.85 -2.65 -18.69
CA ALA A 130 -15.25 -2.23 -18.59
C ALA A 130 -15.90 -2.14 -19.98
N GLU A 131 -15.19 -1.54 -20.94
CA GLU A 131 -15.65 -1.44 -22.33
C GLU A 131 -15.84 -2.82 -22.94
N VAL A 132 -14.84 -3.70 -22.82
CA VAL A 132 -14.94 -5.07 -23.38
C VAL A 132 -16.04 -5.87 -22.68
N ALA A 133 -16.17 -5.77 -21.35
CA ALA A 133 -17.26 -6.43 -20.63
C ALA A 133 -18.64 -5.94 -21.10
N THR A 134 -18.79 -4.66 -21.40
CA THR A 134 -20.03 -4.07 -21.94
C THR A 134 -20.35 -4.61 -23.33
N VAL A 135 -19.35 -4.70 -24.21
CA VAL A 135 -19.50 -5.29 -25.55
C VAL A 135 -19.91 -6.77 -25.45
N VAL A 136 -19.24 -7.54 -24.59
CA VAL A 136 -19.55 -8.97 -24.38
C VAL A 136 -20.96 -9.15 -23.81
N ALA A 137 -21.34 -8.36 -22.81
CA ALA A 137 -22.69 -8.40 -22.23
C ALA A 137 -23.78 -8.08 -23.26
N THR A 138 -23.55 -7.06 -24.09
CA THR A 138 -24.48 -6.66 -25.16
C THR A 138 -24.61 -7.73 -26.23
N ALA A 139 -23.49 -8.33 -26.65
CA ALA A 139 -23.48 -9.46 -27.59
C ALA A 139 -24.24 -10.67 -27.03
N MET A 140 -24.00 -11.02 -25.76
CA MET A 140 -24.75 -12.08 -25.09
C MET A 140 -26.25 -11.80 -25.04
N LEU A 141 -26.66 -10.56 -24.73
CA LEU A 141 -28.06 -10.18 -24.71
C LEU A 141 -28.69 -10.31 -26.10
N ALA A 142 -28.01 -9.85 -27.14
CA ALA A 142 -28.48 -9.97 -28.53
C ALA A 142 -28.69 -11.45 -28.91
N ILE A 143 -27.77 -12.34 -28.53
CA ILE A 143 -27.89 -13.79 -28.76
C ILE A 143 -29.05 -14.38 -27.96
N GLY A 144 -29.23 -13.97 -26.70
CA GLY A 144 -30.37 -14.37 -25.86
C GLY A 144 -31.71 -14.01 -26.50
N THR A 145 -31.84 -12.75 -26.94
CA THR A 145 -33.03 -12.26 -27.65
C THR A 145 -33.25 -13.01 -28.96
N TRP A 146 -32.19 -13.23 -29.75
CA TRP A 146 -32.27 -14.00 -31.00
C TRP A 146 -32.77 -15.43 -30.77
N LYS A 147 -32.28 -16.11 -29.72
CA LYS A 147 -32.75 -17.44 -29.34
C LYS A 147 -34.25 -17.43 -29.00
N LEU A 148 -34.71 -16.45 -28.23
CA LEU A 148 -36.13 -16.35 -27.85
C LEU A 148 -37.04 -16.13 -29.07
N VAL A 149 -36.65 -15.27 -30.01
CA VAL A 149 -37.40 -15.04 -31.25
C VAL A 149 -37.47 -16.30 -32.11
N THR A 150 -36.36 -17.02 -32.22
CA THR A 150 -36.28 -18.25 -33.05
C THR A 150 -37.01 -19.45 -32.44
N GLN A 151 -37.26 -19.46 -31.13
CA GLN A 151 -38.10 -20.49 -30.49
C GLN A 151 -39.56 -20.46 -30.97
N VAL A 152 -40.03 -19.35 -31.53
CA VAL A 152 -41.38 -19.23 -32.12
C VAL A 152 -41.50 -20.06 -33.41
N ILE A 153 -40.38 -20.46 -34.03
CA ILE A 153 -40.35 -21.27 -35.24
C ILE A 153 -40.07 -22.74 -34.86
N PRO A 154 -41.07 -23.65 -34.92
CA PRO A 154 -40.96 -25.02 -34.41
C PRO A 154 -40.27 -25.98 -35.41
N VAL A 155 -39.20 -25.56 -36.07
CA VAL A 155 -38.45 -26.40 -37.03
C VAL A 155 -37.24 -27.01 -36.33
N VAL A 156 -37.28 -28.32 -36.07
CA VAL A 156 -36.26 -29.05 -35.30
C VAL A 156 -34.84 -28.86 -35.85
N GLY A 157 -34.66 -28.88 -37.17
CA GLY A 157 -33.35 -28.67 -37.80
C GLY A 157 -32.77 -27.28 -37.56
N VAL A 158 -33.63 -26.26 -37.52
CA VAL A 158 -33.23 -24.87 -37.24
C VAL A 158 -32.82 -24.72 -35.77
N GLN A 159 -33.53 -25.37 -34.84
CA GLN A 159 -33.20 -25.32 -33.42
C GLN A 159 -31.85 -25.97 -33.09
N ILE A 160 -31.50 -27.08 -33.75
CA ILE A 160 -30.18 -27.74 -33.58
C ILE A 160 -29.05 -26.83 -34.11
N GLY A 161 -29.25 -26.23 -35.28
CA GLY A 161 -28.28 -25.29 -35.86
C GLY A 161 -28.03 -24.07 -34.96
N ILE A 162 -29.10 -23.48 -34.42
CA ILE A 162 -29.00 -22.34 -33.49
C ILE A 162 -28.24 -22.73 -32.23
N ARG A 163 -28.48 -23.91 -31.66
CA ARG A 163 -27.73 -24.37 -30.48
C ARG A 163 -26.22 -24.42 -30.73
N GLY A 164 -25.80 -24.94 -31.88
CA GLY A 164 -24.39 -24.99 -32.27
C GLY A 164 -23.78 -23.60 -32.40
N VAL A 165 -24.47 -22.67 -33.08
CA VAL A 165 -24.02 -21.28 -33.25
C VAL A 165 -23.91 -20.57 -31.90
N VAL A 166 -24.94 -20.68 -31.05
CA VAL A 166 -24.94 -20.05 -29.71
C VAL A 166 -23.79 -20.59 -28.85
N MET A 167 -23.55 -21.91 -28.85
CA MET A 167 -22.41 -22.49 -28.12
C MET A 167 -21.07 -21.97 -28.65
N GLY A 168 -20.89 -21.91 -29.98
CA GLY A 168 -19.66 -21.42 -30.58
C GLY A 168 -19.37 -19.96 -30.22
N VAL A 169 -20.39 -19.09 -30.28
CA VAL A 169 -20.24 -17.69 -29.92
C VAL A 169 -20.02 -17.51 -28.40
N LEU A 170 -20.74 -18.25 -27.55
CA LEU A 170 -20.50 -18.19 -26.11
C LEU A 170 -19.11 -18.72 -25.72
N ALA A 171 -18.58 -19.71 -26.43
CA ALA A 171 -17.22 -20.20 -26.20
C ALA A 171 -16.18 -19.11 -26.52
N SER A 172 -16.29 -18.44 -27.66
CA SER A 172 -15.36 -17.37 -28.05
C SER A 172 -15.44 -16.15 -27.13
N LEU A 173 -16.65 -15.71 -26.76
CA LEU A 173 -16.85 -14.67 -25.75
C LEU A 173 -16.23 -15.09 -24.41
N GLY A 174 -16.39 -16.35 -24.04
CA GLY A 174 -15.80 -16.93 -22.85
C GLY A 174 -14.27 -16.91 -22.81
N GLU A 175 -13.61 -17.19 -23.93
CA GLU A 175 -12.15 -17.12 -24.06
C GLU A 175 -11.64 -15.68 -23.90
N VAL A 176 -12.32 -14.72 -24.53
CA VAL A 176 -12.01 -13.28 -24.37
C VAL A 176 -12.08 -12.89 -22.89
N MET A 177 -13.16 -13.27 -22.20
CA MET A 177 -13.36 -12.95 -20.79
C MET A 177 -12.35 -13.63 -19.87
N ARG A 178 -11.99 -14.89 -20.13
CA ARG A 178 -10.92 -15.58 -19.40
C ARG A 178 -9.57 -14.89 -19.60
N GLY A 179 -9.26 -14.47 -20.83
CA GLY A 179 -8.04 -13.73 -21.15
C GLY A 179 -7.95 -12.41 -20.40
N LEU A 180 -9.06 -11.67 -20.34
CA LEU A 180 -9.16 -10.43 -19.56
C LEU A 180 -8.98 -10.66 -18.07
N LEU A 181 -9.72 -11.62 -17.50
CA LEU A 181 -9.63 -11.95 -16.08
C LEU A 181 -8.21 -12.38 -15.69
N GLY A 182 -7.56 -13.17 -16.54
CA GLY A 182 -6.16 -13.58 -16.33
C GLY A 182 -5.19 -12.40 -16.34
N LYS A 183 -5.40 -11.40 -17.19
CA LYS A 183 -4.59 -10.16 -17.20
C LYS A 183 -4.85 -9.31 -15.96
N GLN A 184 -6.11 -9.17 -15.54
CA GLN A 184 -6.45 -8.43 -14.32
C GLN A 184 -5.86 -9.08 -13.07
N LEU A 185 -6.00 -10.40 -12.91
CA LEU A 185 -5.42 -11.12 -11.77
C LEU A 185 -3.91 -10.96 -11.67
N LYS A 186 -3.19 -11.01 -12.80
CA LYS A 186 -1.74 -10.75 -12.83
C LYS A 186 -1.42 -9.32 -12.38
N SER A 187 -2.18 -8.34 -12.86
CA SER A 187 -1.97 -6.94 -12.51
C SER A 187 -2.18 -6.67 -11.02
N VAL A 188 -3.27 -7.21 -10.46
CA VAL A 188 -3.56 -7.14 -9.01
C VAL A 188 -2.47 -7.84 -8.22
N ALA A 189 -2.02 -9.03 -8.63
CA ALA A 189 -0.95 -9.77 -7.94
C ALA A 189 0.37 -8.98 -7.89
N VAL A 190 0.75 -8.32 -8.99
CA VAL A 190 1.95 -7.46 -9.02
C VAL A 190 1.80 -6.29 -8.05
N LEU A 191 0.65 -5.61 -8.04
CA LEU A 191 0.42 -4.51 -7.10
C LEU A 191 0.47 -4.99 -5.64
N THR A 192 -0.17 -6.12 -5.34
CA THR A 192 -0.12 -6.71 -3.99
C THR A 192 1.32 -7.04 -3.58
N ALA A 193 2.13 -7.57 -4.50
CA ALA A 193 3.54 -7.83 -4.23
C ALA A 193 4.34 -6.55 -3.96
N LEU A 194 4.10 -5.47 -4.72
CA LEU A 194 4.74 -4.17 -4.50
C LEU A 194 4.36 -3.58 -3.14
N VAL A 195 3.07 -3.57 -2.79
CA VAL A 195 2.59 -3.06 -1.49
C VAL A 195 3.14 -3.89 -0.34
N ALA A 196 3.18 -5.23 -0.47
CA ALA A 196 3.79 -6.09 0.53
C ALA A 196 5.29 -5.81 0.69
N GLY A 197 6.00 -5.55 -0.41
CA GLY A 197 7.40 -5.13 -0.39
C GLY A 197 7.62 -3.82 0.37
N VAL A 198 6.78 -2.81 0.10
CA VAL A 198 6.81 -1.52 0.81
C VAL A 198 6.56 -1.72 2.31
N ASN A 199 5.51 -2.46 2.68
CA ASN A 199 5.20 -2.75 4.08
C ASN A 199 6.35 -3.48 4.79
N PHE A 200 6.96 -4.46 4.12
CA PHE A 200 8.13 -5.17 4.66
C PHE A 200 9.32 -4.23 4.89
N MET A 201 9.59 -3.32 3.96
CA MET A 201 10.64 -2.32 4.13
C MET A 201 10.35 -1.36 5.28
N CYS A 202 9.11 -0.86 5.41
CA CYS A 202 8.70 -0.03 6.54
C CYS A 202 8.89 -0.75 7.88
N MET A 203 8.56 -2.05 7.95
CA MET A 203 8.79 -2.86 9.16
C MET A 203 10.28 -3.04 9.46
N SER A 204 11.11 -3.31 8.44
CA SER A 204 12.56 -3.47 8.62
C SER A 204 13.25 -2.19 9.09
N LEU A 205 12.79 -1.03 8.61
CA LEU A 205 13.24 0.29 9.06
C LEU A 205 12.93 0.50 10.54
N GLY A 206 11.72 0.14 10.99
CA GLY A 206 11.35 0.18 12.40
C GLY A 206 12.27 -0.69 13.27
N GLN A 207 12.54 -1.92 12.84
CA GLN A 207 13.44 -2.82 13.57
C GLN A 207 14.89 -2.33 13.58
N PHE A 208 15.37 -1.73 12.49
CA PHE A 208 16.71 -1.15 12.44
C PHE A 208 16.86 0.01 13.44
N ILE A 209 15.84 0.87 13.56
CA ILE A 209 15.84 1.97 14.53
C ILE A 209 15.83 1.43 15.96
N GLU A 210 15.10 0.35 16.25
CA GLU A 210 15.06 -0.26 17.57
C GLU A 210 16.36 -1.00 17.93
N GLN A 211 16.92 -1.79 17.01
CA GLN A 211 18.12 -2.59 17.25
C GLN A 211 19.41 -1.77 17.18
N SER A 212 19.44 -0.73 16.33
CA SER A 212 20.64 0.09 16.11
C SER A 212 20.68 1.33 16.97
N ARG A 213 19.76 1.49 17.95
CA ARG A 213 19.92 2.50 19.01
C ARG A 213 21.23 2.18 19.74
N PRO A 214 22.33 2.89 19.50
CA PRO A 214 23.53 2.69 20.28
C PRO A 214 23.13 3.17 21.66
N ARG A 215 23.05 2.26 22.65
CA ARG A 215 22.96 2.70 24.04
C ARG A 215 24.20 3.56 24.25
N PRO A 216 24.07 4.87 24.55
CA PRO A 216 25.23 5.71 24.60
C PRO A 216 26.19 5.11 25.64
N ASP A 217 27.41 4.81 25.21
CA ASP A 217 28.40 4.20 26.09
C ASP A 217 28.99 5.29 26.97
N PHE A 218 28.36 5.46 28.13
CA PHE A 218 28.83 6.39 29.15
C PHE A 218 29.90 5.76 30.07
N ALA A 219 30.55 4.64 29.66
CA ALA A 219 31.67 4.06 30.38
C ALA A 219 32.77 5.07 30.76
N PRO A 220 33.13 6.08 29.94
CA PRO A 220 34.12 7.09 30.33
C PRO A 220 33.64 8.05 31.43
N ALA A 221 32.32 8.22 31.57
CA ALA A 221 31.69 9.11 32.55
C ALA A 221 31.23 8.38 33.82
N ALA A 222 31.48 7.07 33.94
CA ALA A 222 30.92 6.21 34.99
C ALA A 222 29.41 6.40 35.17
N LEU A 223 28.68 6.59 34.07
CA LEU A 223 27.22 6.61 34.03
C LEU A 223 26.74 5.37 33.27
N GLU A 224 25.54 4.92 33.56
CA GLU A 224 24.84 3.82 32.92
C GLU A 224 23.41 4.29 32.61
N TYR A 225 22.93 3.97 31.42
CA TYR A 225 21.57 4.32 31.02
C TYR A 225 20.59 3.31 31.63
N ALA A 226 19.87 3.70 32.68
CA ALA A 226 18.84 2.88 33.29
C ALA A 226 17.52 3.15 32.56
N GLY A 227 17.10 2.19 31.74
CA GLY A 227 15.80 2.23 31.07
C GLY A 227 14.66 2.08 32.07
N ASP A 228 13.72 3.02 32.07
CA ASP A 228 12.45 2.86 32.76
C ASP A 228 11.46 2.15 31.81
N GLU A 229 11.12 0.91 32.14
CA GLU A 229 10.21 0.06 31.35
C GLU A 229 8.79 0.65 31.24
N SER A 230 8.42 1.60 32.10
CA SER A 230 7.08 2.18 32.12
C SER A 230 6.90 3.41 31.21
N THR A 231 7.98 4.16 30.94
CA THR A 231 7.93 5.43 30.20
C THR A 231 8.68 5.40 28.87
N GLY A 232 9.52 4.39 28.62
CA GLY A 232 10.29 4.25 27.38
C GLY A 232 11.42 5.27 27.21
N VAL A 233 11.61 6.15 28.21
CA VAL A 233 12.70 7.14 28.27
C VAL A 233 13.45 6.92 29.58
N GLY A 234 14.62 6.29 29.50
CA GLY A 234 15.48 6.05 30.66
C GLY A 234 16.21 7.31 31.15
N THR A 235 16.72 7.25 32.38
CA THR A 235 17.55 8.29 32.99
C THR A 235 19.00 7.81 33.14
N LEU A 236 19.94 8.75 33.15
CA LEU A 236 21.35 8.45 33.38
C LEU A 236 21.59 8.25 34.86
N GLN A 237 22.13 7.09 35.25
CA GLN A 237 22.49 6.77 36.63
C GLN A 237 24.00 6.53 36.75
N PRO A 238 24.66 6.94 37.84
CA PRO A 238 26.07 6.62 38.06
C PRO A 238 26.29 5.12 38.26
N LYS A 239 27.23 4.57 37.48
CA LYS A 239 27.72 3.20 37.61
C LYS A 239 28.53 3.10 38.91
N ASN A 240 28.18 2.16 39.78
CA ASN A 240 28.73 1.96 41.13
C ASN A 240 28.32 2.98 42.22
N GLY A 241 27.08 3.50 42.20
CA GLY A 241 26.49 4.14 43.38
C GLY A 241 26.98 5.55 43.73
N GLY A 242 27.72 6.21 42.82
CA GLY A 242 28.25 7.56 43.02
C GLY A 242 29.44 7.62 43.99
N LEU A 243 30.14 8.76 44.01
CA LEU A 243 31.11 9.08 45.06
C LEU A 243 30.43 8.89 46.43
N PRO A 244 31.07 8.22 47.42
CA PRO A 244 30.50 8.10 48.74
C PRO A 244 30.10 9.48 49.22
N THR A 245 28.81 9.64 49.51
CA THR A 245 28.30 10.83 50.18
C THR A 245 29.19 11.04 51.39
N MET A 246 29.96 12.14 51.39
CA MET A 246 30.70 12.52 52.59
C MET A 246 29.68 12.52 53.74
N PRO A 247 29.96 11.83 54.86
CA PRO A 247 29.05 11.82 55.99
C PRO A 247 28.77 13.27 56.33
N SER A 248 27.47 13.60 56.37
CA SER A 248 26.93 14.90 56.73
C SER A 248 27.81 15.57 57.77
N MET A 249 28.44 16.70 57.43
CA MET A 249 29.05 17.55 58.43
C MET A 249 28.01 17.78 59.53
N PRO A 250 28.33 17.52 60.81
CA PRO A 250 27.41 17.80 61.89
C PRO A 250 27.19 19.31 61.92
N THR A 251 25.98 19.73 61.56
CA THR A 251 25.45 21.03 61.94
C THR A 251 25.38 21.04 63.46
N THR A 252 26.43 21.56 64.09
CA THR A 252 26.45 21.84 65.52
C THR A 252 25.35 22.84 65.85
N GLY A 253 24.25 22.28 66.37
CA GLY A 253 23.53 22.73 67.54
C GLY A 253 23.44 24.25 67.73
N THR A 254 22.36 24.83 67.21
CA THR A 254 21.75 26.03 67.76
C THR A 254 21.30 25.71 69.19
N GLY A 255 22.13 26.12 70.17
CA GLY A 255 21.76 26.12 71.58
C GLY A 255 20.62 27.12 71.79
N GLY A 256 19.47 26.63 72.26
CA GLY A 256 18.38 27.48 72.70
C GLY A 256 18.74 28.23 73.99
N MET A 257 18.24 29.46 74.13
CA MET A 257 17.15 29.77 75.08
C MET A 257 16.97 31.29 75.28
N SER A 258 15.69 31.64 75.51
CA SER A 258 15.16 32.78 76.27
C SER A 258 15.25 34.17 75.62
N ALA A 259 14.14 34.79 75.19
CA ALA A 259 13.00 35.33 75.95
C ALA A 259 13.19 36.82 76.30
N PHE A 260 12.06 37.54 76.21
CA PHE A 260 11.74 38.87 76.74
C PHE A 260 11.92 40.12 75.86
N ILE A 261 10.75 40.77 75.71
CA ILE A 261 10.36 42.11 75.24
C ILE A 261 10.32 42.30 73.73
#